data_AF-A0A162IC39-F1
#
_entry.id   AF-A0A162IC39-F1
#
_cell.length_a   1.000
_cell.length_b   1.000
_cell.length_c   1.000
_cell.angle_alpha   90.00
_cell.angle_beta   90.00
_cell.angle_gamma   90.00
#
_symmetry.space_group_name_H-M   'P 1'
#
loop_
_entity.id
_entity.type
_entity.pdbx_description
1 polymer ?
#
loop_
_entity_poly.entity_id
_entity_poly.type
_entity_poly.pdbx_seq_one_letter_code
_entity_poly.pdbx_strand_id
1 'polypeptide(L)'
;MILFQHNNLQATEWAAIRRELARAVAAVDAERVAAGRPEPPLAADIKLQNVQGGIFESAARIVDYFHPENVTNALTHDLSETAAAKAYKKKGKHELTPLVLGPVSVLSFPAVSPEHLKAALRILAPKAPLWVGSIEGGMSGLRAQIVMLLNSAGVQITSTLEGASKALYLTMESRRSVLEEEAGGKKEEGESKE
;
A
#
# COMPACT_ATOMS: atom_id res chain seq x y z
N MET A 1 1.74 -13.29 3.16
CA MET A 1 2.94 -14.15 3.14
C MET A 1 3.82 -13.75 1.96
N ILE A 2 5.12 -14.05 2.01
CA ILE A 2 6.05 -13.83 0.88
C ILE A 2 6.84 -15.11 0.64
N LEU A 3 6.99 -15.46 -0.64
CA LEU A 3 7.73 -16.65 -1.07
C LEU A 3 9.16 -16.26 -1.47
N PHE A 4 10.13 -17.01 -0.96
CA PHE A 4 11.54 -16.88 -1.32
C PHE A 4 12.06 -18.22 -1.82
N GLN A 5 12.76 -18.20 -2.95
CA GLN A 5 13.56 -19.33 -3.38
C GLN A 5 14.89 -19.31 -2.65
N HIS A 6 15.33 -20.47 -2.17
CA HIS A 6 16.60 -20.60 -1.48
C HIS A 6 17.41 -21.72 -2.15
N ASN A 7 18.73 -21.58 -2.23
CA ASN A 7 19.58 -22.57 -2.86
C ASN A 7 20.67 -23.01 -1.90
N ASN A 8 20.59 -24.25 -1.42
CA ASN A 8 21.62 -24.92 -0.63
C ASN A 8 22.18 -24.12 0.57
N LEU A 9 21.31 -23.38 1.29
CA LEU A 9 21.72 -22.68 2.51
C LEU A 9 22.05 -23.66 3.64
N GLN A 10 23.16 -23.40 4.31
CA GLN A 10 23.59 -24.13 5.49
C GLN A 10 22.79 -23.73 6.74
N ALA A 11 22.81 -24.59 7.77
CA ALA A 11 22.11 -24.33 9.02
C ALA A 11 22.60 -23.05 9.72
N THR A 12 23.89 -22.75 9.64
CA THR A 12 24.52 -21.54 10.19
C THR A 12 24.03 -20.28 9.48
N GLU A 13 23.89 -20.32 8.16
CA GLU A 13 23.36 -19.23 7.34
C GLU A 13 21.89 -18.97 7.64
N TRP A 14 21.09 -20.03 7.76
CA TRP A 14 19.69 -19.91 8.20
C TRP A 14 19.56 -19.28 9.57
N ALA A 15 20.38 -19.70 10.54
CA ALA A 15 20.40 -19.12 11.87
C ALA A 15 20.79 -17.64 11.84
N ALA A 16 21.79 -17.27 11.03
CA ALA A 16 22.21 -15.89 10.86
C ALA A 16 21.07 -15.03 10.26
N ILE A 17 20.46 -15.47 9.16
CA ILE A 17 19.35 -14.75 8.51
C ILE A 17 18.17 -14.55 9.48
N ARG A 18 17.76 -15.62 10.18
CA ARG A 18 16.65 -15.55 11.13
C ARG A 18 16.96 -14.62 12.31
N ARG A 19 18.22 -14.58 12.76
CA ARG A 19 18.66 -13.67 13.83
C ARG A 19 18.63 -12.21 13.37
N GLU A 20 19.16 -11.90 12.19
CA GLU A 20 19.12 -10.54 11.66
C GLU A 20 17.69 -10.08 11.40
N LEU A 21 16.84 -10.96 10.86
CA LEU A 21 15.42 -10.69 10.65
C LEU A 21 14.71 -10.38 11.98
N ALA A 22 14.89 -11.23 12.99
CA ALA A 22 14.29 -11.02 14.31
C ALA A 22 14.74 -9.71 14.95
N ARG A 23 16.02 -9.36 14.82
CA ARG A 23 16.57 -8.09 15.31
C ARG A 23 15.93 -6.88 14.63
N ALA A 24 15.85 -6.87 13.30
CA ALA A 24 15.29 -5.74 12.57
C ALA A 24 13.78 -5.57 12.79
N VAL A 25 13.05 -6.67 12.85
CA VAL A 25 11.62 -6.67 13.13
C VAL A 25 11.34 -6.21 14.57
N ALA A 26 12.14 -6.62 15.55
CA ALA A 26 12.03 -6.12 16.92
C ALA A 26 12.39 -4.63 17.05
N ALA A 27 13.35 -4.14 16.25
CA ALA A 27 13.68 -2.72 16.22
C ALA A 27 12.50 -1.86 15.71
N VAL A 28 11.77 -2.33 14.70
CA VAL A 28 10.55 -1.66 14.22
C VAL A 28 9.48 -1.62 15.30
N ASP A 29 9.23 -2.73 16.01
CA ASP A 29 8.28 -2.72 17.12
C ASP A 29 8.68 -1.71 18.22
N ALA A 30 9.98 -1.56 18.52
CA ALA A 30 10.46 -0.54 19.46
C ALA A 30 10.24 0.90 18.96
N GLU A 31 10.47 1.16 17.67
CA GLU A 31 10.19 2.46 17.03
C GLU A 31 8.69 2.80 17.08
N ARG A 32 7.81 1.82 16.86
CA ARG A 32 6.36 2.00 16.93
C ARG A 32 5.88 2.32 18.35
N VAL A 33 6.45 1.66 19.35
CA VAL A 33 6.19 1.96 20.76
C VAL A 33 6.66 3.37 21.10
N ALA A 34 7.86 3.77 20.65
CA ALA A 34 8.37 5.12 20.85
C ALA A 34 7.51 6.20 20.17
N ALA A 35 6.93 5.88 19.00
CA ALA A 35 6.00 6.74 18.27
C ALA A 35 4.58 6.78 18.89
N GLY A 36 4.35 6.11 20.02
CA GLY A 36 3.06 6.12 20.71
C GLY A 36 1.96 5.36 19.99
N ARG A 37 2.31 4.37 19.13
CA ARG A 37 1.36 3.45 18.48
C ARG A 37 1.46 2.05 19.11
N PRO A 38 0.88 1.81 20.30
CA PRO A 38 0.98 0.52 20.98
C PRO A 38 0.00 -0.48 20.37
N GLU A 39 0.32 -0.99 19.18
CA GLU A 39 -0.28 -2.22 18.67
C GLU A 39 0.45 -3.44 19.29
N PRO A 40 -0.18 -4.63 19.31
CA PRO A 40 0.47 -5.84 19.81
C PRO A 40 1.81 -6.08 19.11
N PRO A 41 2.85 -6.53 19.84
CA PRO A 41 4.15 -6.81 19.24
C PRO A 41 4.01 -7.94 18.21
N LEU A 42 4.29 -7.64 16.94
CA LEU A 42 4.14 -8.59 15.83
C LEU A 42 5.42 -9.40 15.60
N ALA A 43 6.55 -8.95 16.17
CA ALA A 43 7.86 -9.54 15.94
C ALA A 43 7.96 -11.04 16.21
N ALA A 44 7.32 -11.51 17.28
CA ALA A 44 7.39 -12.92 17.70
C ALA A 44 6.70 -13.87 16.71
N ASP A 45 5.71 -13.37 15.98
CA ASP A 45 4.87 -14.15 15.08
C ASP A 45 5.35 -14.11 13.62
N ILE A 46 6.25 -13.18 13.28
CA ILE A 46 6.88 -13.11 11.96
C ILE A 46 7.94 -14.21 11.87
N LYS A 47 7.63 -15.26 11.10
CA LYS A 47 8.47 -16.46 10.99
C LYS A 47 8.86 -16.71 9.54
N LEU A 48 10.15 -17.01 9.36
CA LEU A 48 10.72 -17.51 8.11
C LEU A 48 10.83 -19.03 8.19
N GLN A 49 10.01 -19.74 7.43
CA GLN A 49 9.90 -21.20 7.45
C GLN A 49 10.23 -21.80 6.10
N ASN A 50 10.91 -22.94 6.10
CA ASN A 50 11.14 -23.72 4.88
C ASN A 50 9.95 -24.64 4.70
N VAL A 51 9.39 -24.66 3.49
CA VAL A 51 8.21 -25.48 3.19
C VAL A 51 8.50 -26.43 2.04
N GLN A 52 7.86 -27.58 2.07
CA GLN A 52 7.93 -28.51 0.95
C GLN A 52 6.98 -28.05 -0.15
N GLY A 53 7.53 -27.71 -1.31
CA GLY A 53 6.76 -27.11 -2.40
C GLY A 53 5.55 -27.93 -2.84
N GLY A 54 5.69 -29.24 -2.98
CA GLY A 54 4.58 -30.11 -3.38
C GLY A 54 3.42 -30.17 -2.36
N ILE A 55 3.72 -30.13 -1.06
CA ILE A 55 2.69 -30.10 0.00
C ILE A 55 2.03 -28.72 0.02
N PHE A 56 2.82 -27.66 -0.06
CA PHE A 56 2.34 -26.29 -0.10
C PHE A 56 1.42 -26.03 -1.31
N GLU A 57 1.79 -26.52 -2.50
CA GLU A 57 0.95 -26.43 -3.70
C GLU A 57 -0.37 -27.19 -3.54
N SER A 58 -0.34 -28.36 -2.89
CA SER A 58 -1.57 -29.10 -2.59
C SER A 58 -2.46 -28.35 -1.60
N ALA A 59 -1.86 -27.78 -0.55
CA ALA A 59 -2.59 -26.99 0.44
C ALA A 59 -3.23 -25.75 -0.19
N ALA A 60 -2.49 -25.00 -1.02
CA ALA A 60 -3.03 -23.84 -1.71
C ALA A 60 -4.24 -24.19 -2.60
N ARG A 61 -4.17 -25.31 -3.33
CA ARG A 61 -5.30 -25.82 -4.11
C ARG A 61 -6.50 -26.20 -3.28
N ILE A 62 -6.29 -26.77 -2.08
CA ILE A 62 -7.40 -27.09 -1.18
C ILE A 62 -8.05 -25.80 -0.70
N VAL A 63 -7.26 -24.84 -0.20
CA VAL A 63 -7.78 -23.55 0.29
C VAL A 63 -8.61 -22.81 -0.77
N ASP A 64 -8.15 -22.79 -2.03
CA ASP A 64 -8.82 -22.03 -3.07
C ASP A 64 -10.02 -22.76 -3.70
N TYR A 65 -10.01 -24.09 -3.79
CA TYR A 65 -11.03 -24.85 -4.53
C TYR A 65 -11.95 -25.72 -3.66
N PHE A 66 -11.62 -25.94 -2.39
CA PHE A 66 -12.45 -26.70 -1.47
C PHE A 66 -13.23 -25.76 -0.54
N HIS A 67 -14.52 -25.60 -0.85
CA HIS A 67 -15.46 -24.93 0.03
C HIS A 67 -16.26 -25.98 0.84
N PRO A 68 -16.11 -26.01 2.18
CA PRO A 68 -16.77 -27.01 3.03
C PRO A 68 -18.29 -26.83 3.07
N GLU A 69 -18.79 -25.61 2.88
CA GLU A 69 -20.23 -25.27 2.85
C GLU A 69 -21.00 -26.00 1.74
N ASN A 70 -20.31 -26.35 0.66
CA ASN A 70 -20.90 -27.02 -0.50
C ASN A 70 -20.85 -28.55 -0.41
N VAL A 71 -20.42 -29.10 0.72
CA VAL A 71 -20.21 -30.54 0.92
C VAL A 71 -21.22 -31.04 1.94
N THR A 72 -22.08 -31.98 1.52
CA THR A 72 -23.10 -32.61 2.36
C THR A 72 -22.57 -33.75 3.24
N ASN A 73 -21.27 -34.08 3.12
CA ASN A 73 -20.62 -35.13 3.90
C ASN A 73 -20.22 -34.65 5.30
N ALA A 74 -20.18 -35.59 6.26
CA ALA A 74 -19.76 -35.34 7.64
C ALA A 74 -18.29 -34.92 7.79
N LEU A 75 -17.44 -35.19 6.79
CA LEU A 75 -16.02 -34.87 6.81
C LEU A 75 -15.74 -33.60 6.00
N THR A 76 -15.67 -32.46 6.69
CA THR A 76 -15.45 -31.12 6.12
C THR A 76 -14.01 -30.62 6.24
N HIS A 77 -13.10 -31.43 6.78
CA HIS A 77 -11.70 -31.07 6.99
C HIS A 77 -10.85 -31.21 5.71
N ASP A 78 -9.69 -30.56 5.68
CA ASP A 78 -8.82 -30.45 4.49
C ASP A 78 -8.20 -31.78 4.03
N LEU A 79 -8.05 -32.74 4.95
CA LEU A 79 -7.55 -34.10 4.65
C LEU A 79 -8.66 -35.06 4.17
N SER A 80 -9.89 -34.58 3.98
CA SER A 80 -10.98 -35.40 3.51
C SER A 80 -10.78 -35.85 2.06
N GLU A 81 -11.34 -37.00 1.71
CA GLU A 81 -11.27 -37.54 0.34
C GLU A 81 -11.91 -36.57 -0.68
N THR A 82 -12.95 -35.84 -0.28
CA THR A 82 -13.62 -34.86 -1.13
C THR A 82 -12.72 -33.65 -1.41
N ALA A 83 -11.99 -33.15 -0.41
CA ALA A 83 -10.99 -32.10 -0.57
C ALA A 83 -9.84 -32.56 -1.48
N ALA A 84 -9.31 -33.77 -1.22
CA ALA A 84 -8.26 -34.36 -2.04
C ALA A 84 -8.70 -34.49 -3.51
N ALA A 85 -9.88 -35.06 -3.77
CA ALA A 85 -10.40 -35.25 -5.12
C ALA A 85 -10.56 -33.92 -5.90
N LYS A 86 -11.01 -32.84 -5.24
CA LYS A 86 -11.09 -31.51 -5.86
C LYS A 86 -9.70 -30.94 -6.16
N ALA A 87 -8.76 -31.05 -5.21
CA ALA A 87 -7.39 -30.57 -5.40
C ALA A 87 -6.65 -31.33 -6.52
N TYR A 88 -6.84 -32.65 -6.63
CA TYR A 88 -6.24 -33.47 -7.70
C TYR A 88 -6.71 -33.06 -9.09
N LYS A 89 -8.01 -32.77 -9.28
CA LYS A 89 -8.56 -32.31 -10.57
C LYS A 89 -7.97 -30.98 -11.05
N LYS A 90 -7.40 -30.20 -10.13
CA LYS A 90 -6.80 -28.87 -10.38
C LYS A 90 -5.27 -28.87 -10.28
N LYS A 91 -4.62 -30.03 -10.32
CA LYS A 91 -3.14 -30.15 -10.30
C LYS A 91 -2.52 -29.35 -11.46
N GLY A 92 -1.51 -28.53 -11.14
CA GLY A 92 -0.77 -27.73 -12.12
C GLY A 92 -1.54 -26.55 -12.73
N LYS A 93 -2.76 -26.26 -12.26
CA LYS A 93 -3.60 -25.15 -12.75
C LYS A 93 -3.63 -23.96 -11.80
N HIS A 94 -2.92 -24.05 -10.68
CA HIS A 94 -2.93 -23.02 -9.66
C HIS A 94 -1.93 -21.92 -10.01
N GLU A 95 -2.26 -20.65 -9.72
CA GLU A 95 -1.42 -19.49 -10.08
C GLU A 95 -0.04 -19.52 -9.39
N LEU A 96 0.00 -20.10 -8.18
CA LEU A 96 1.24 -20.28 -7.42
C LEU A 96 2.10 -21.44 -7.92
N THR A 97 1.58 -22.40 -8.69
CA THR A 97 2.35 -23.55 -9.19
C THR A 97 3.74 -23.16 -9.75
N PRO A 98 3.89 -22.16 -10.64
CA PRO A 98 5.20 -21.75 -11.14
C PRO A 98 6.15 -21.18 -10.06
N LEU A 99 5.63 -20.57 -8.99
CA LEU A 99 6.44 -19.95 -7.94
C LEU A 99 6.96 -20.98 -6.92
N VAL A 100 6.25 -22.10 -6.79
CA VAL A 100 6.58 -23.17 -5.83
C VAL A 100 7.45 -24.26 -6.49
N LEU A 101 8.02 -23.98 -7.67
CA LEU A 101 8.99 -24.86 -8.33
C LEU A 101 10.34 -24.75 -7.61
N GLY A 102 10.76 -25.85 -6.97
CA GLY A 102 12.05 -25.97 -6.28
C GLY A 102 11.98 -25.72 -4.77
N PRO A 103 13.14 -25.54 -4.11
CA PRO A 103 13.21 -25.26 -2.68
C PRO A 103 12.70 -23.85 -2.36
N VAL A 104 11.65 -23.78 -1.56
CA VAL A 104 10.97 -22.53 -1.20
C VAL A 104 10.89 -22.34 0.30
N SER A 105 10.96 -21.09 0.70
CA SER A 105 10.73 -20.63 2.07
C SER A 105 9.65 -19.56 2.07
N VAL A 106 8.85 -19.56 3.13
CA VAL A 106 7.71 -18.67 3.32
C VAL A 106 8.02 -17.76 4.50
N LEU A 107 7.89 -16.45 4.27
CA LEU A 107 7.82 -15.46 5.33
C LEU A 107 6.34 -15.15 5.62
N SER A 108 5.88 -15.51 6.81
CA SER A 108 4.51 -15.24 7.25
C SER A 108 4.44 -14.00 8.13
N PHE A 109 3.37 -13.22 7.94
CA PHE A 109 3.04 -12.06 8.77
C PHE A 109 1.62 -12.26 9.30
N PRO A 110 1.37 -12.09 10.61
CA PRO A 110 0.02 -12.19 11.17
C PRO A 110 -0.89 -11.04 10.74
N ALA A 111 -0.31 -9.85 10.53
CA ALA A 111 -1.01 -8.65 10.07
C ALA A 111 -0.18 -7.92 9.02
N VAL A 112 -0.85 -7.23 8.10
CA VAL A 112 -0.19 -6.45 7.04
C VAL A 112 0.33 -5.15 7.63
N SER A 113 1.59 -5.17 8.08
CA SER A 113 2.31 -3.99 8.53
C SER A 113 3.42 -3.62 7.53
N PRO A 114 3.30 -2.51 6.78
CA PRO A 114 4.30 -2.08 5.81
C PRO A 114 5.67 -1.81 6.41
N GLU A 115 5.74 -1.35 7.66
CA GLU A 115 6.99 -1.06 8.38
C GLU A 115 7.80 -2.35 8.62
N HIS A 116 7.12 -3.39 9.13
CA HIS A 116 7.70 -4.72 9.32
C HIS A 116 8.13 -5.34 7.99
N LEU A 117 7.30 -5.16 6.96
CA LEU A 117 7.60 -5.66 5.63
C LEU A 117 8.86 -4.99 5.03
N LYS A 118 8.96 -3.66 5.18
CA LYS A 118 10.11 -2.87 4.71
C LYS A 118 11.40 -3.31 5.40
N ALA A 119 11.36 -3.52 6.72
CA ALA A 119 12.51 -4.02 7.47
C ALA A 119 12.91 -5.44 7.04
N ALA A 120 11.95 -6.35 6.88
CA ALA A 120 12.21 -7.72 6.44
C ALA A 120 12.81 -7.77 5.02
N LEU A 121 12.26 -6.99 4.07
CA LEU A 121 12.75 -6.97 2.69
C LEU A 121 14.12 -6.31 2.56
N ARG A 122 14.46 -5.36 3.42
CA ARG A 122 15.82 -4.77 3.46
C ARG A 122 16.90 -5.81 3.75
N ILE A 123 16.57 -6.85 4.51
CA ILE A 123 17.50 -7.95 4.84
C ILE A 123 17.46 -9.03 3.75
N LEU A 124 16.26 -9.42 3.32
CA LEU A 124 16.07 -10.60 2.49
C LEU A 124 16.19 -10.34 0.99
N ALA A 125 16.00 -9.09 0.53
CA ALA A 125 16.00 -8.75 -0.88
C ALA A 125 17.13 -7.77 -1.22
N PRO A 126 18.03 -8.10 -2.17
CA PRO A 126 19.10 -7.19 -2.59
C PRO A 126 18.58 -5.94 -3.31
N LYS A 127 17.36 -6.02 -3.88
CA LYS A 127 16.61 -4.90 -4.42
C LYS A 127 15.25 -4.86 -3.72
N ALA A 128 15.01 -3.82 -2.95
CA ALA A 128 13.68 -3.60 -2.38
C ALA A 128 12.68 -3.47 -3.54
N PRO A 129 11.55 -4.19 -3.52
CA PRO A 129 10.52 -4.00 -4.52
C PRO A 129 9.99 -2.56 -4.40
N LEU A 130 9.97 -1.82 -5.52
CA LEU A 130 9.66 -0.39 -5.57
C LEU A 130 8.39 0.00 -4.80
N TRP A 131 7.38 -0.87 -4.82
CA TRP A 131 6.08 -0.61 -4.19
C TRP A 131 6.15 -0.52 -2.66
N VAL A 132 7.09 -1.18 -1.99
CA VAL A 132 7.23 -1.12 -0.52
C VAL A 132 7.87 0.19 -0.07
N GLY A 133 8.65 0.83 -0.93
CA GLY A 133 9.18 2.18 -0.67
C GLY A 133 8.10 3.27 -0.72
N SER A 134 7.04 3.07 -1.49
CA SER A 134 5.95 4.04 -1.67
C SER A 134 4.86 3.97 -0.59
N ILE A 135 4.84 2.92 0.24
CA ILE A 135 3.86 2.77 1.34
C ILE A 135 4.45 3.37 2.61
N GLU A 136 4.67 4.68 2.61
CA GLU A 136 5.00 5.39 3.85
C GLU A 136 3.70 5.64 4.62
N GLY A 137 3.59 5.09 5.84
CA GLY A 137 2.43 5.28 6.73
C GLY A 137 1.24 4.33 6.55
N GLY A 138 1.30 3.33 5.68
CA GLY A 138 0.25 2.29 5.55
C GLY A 138 -1.17 2.84 5.36
N MET A 139 -2.15 2.33 6.11
CA MET A 139 -3.53 2.85 6.08
C MET A 139 -3.63 4.32 6.49
N SER A 140 -2.78 4.78 7.43
CA SER A 140 -2.74 6.20 7.78
C SER A 140 -2.19 7.06 6.63
N GLY A 141 -1.27 6.53 5.82
CA GLY A 141 -0.77 7.17 4.61
C GLY A 141 -1.85 7.29 3.53
N LEU A 142 -2.60 6.21 3.29
CA LEU A 142 -3.75 6.25 2.37
C LEU A 142 -4.84 7.21 2.84
N ARG A 143 -5.15 7.21 4.14
CA ARG A 143 -6.07 8.19 4.73
C ARG A 143 -5.55 9.61 4.56
N ALA A 144 -4.26 9.84 4.79
CA ALA A 144 -3.63 11.14 4.57
C ALA A 144 -3.68 11.56 3.09
N GLN A 145 -3.49 10.62 2.16
CA GLN A 145 -3.65 10.89 0.72
C GLN A 145 -5.09 11.27 0.37
N ILE A 146 -6.08 10.57 0.92
CA ILE A 146 -7.50 10.94 0.74
C ILE A 146 -7.80 12.31 1.35
N VAL A 147 -7.29 12.60 2.55
CA VAL A 147 -7.43 13.91 3.19
C VAL A 147 -6.73 14.99 2.37
N MET A 148 -5.56 14.71 1.80
CA MET A 148 -4.84 15.64 0.93
C MET A 148 -5.59 15.88 -0.39
N LEU A 149 -6.14 14.84 -1.02
CA LEU A 149 -6.98 14.95 -2.21
C LEU A 149 -8.27 15.73 -1.92
N LEU A 150 -8.87 15.50 -0.76
CA LEU A 150 -10.08 16.21 -0.34
C LEU A 150 -9.78 17.69 -0.07
N ASN A 151 -8.66 17.98 0.61
CA ASN A 151 -8.23 19.34 0.90
C ASN A 151 -7.82 20.07 -0.39
N SER A 152 -7.19 19.39 -1.35
CA SER A 152 -6.83 19.98 -2.64
C SER A 152 -8.05 20.23 -3.52
N ALA A 153 -9.09 19.40 -3.46
CA ALA A 153 -10.36 19.66 -4.13
C ALA A 153 -11.05 20.94 -3.62
N GLY A 154 -10.99 21.21 -2.31
CA GLY A 154 -11.48 22.45 -1.72
C GLY A 154 -10.73 23.70 -2.21
N VAL A 155 -9.40 23.61 -2.31
CA VAL A 155 -8.55 24.70 -2.83
C VAL A 155 -8.88 25.07 -4.28
N GLN A 156 -9.25 24.09 -5.12
CA GLN A 156 -9.63 24.37 -6.51
C GLN A 156 -10.88 25.25 -6.61
N ILE A 157 -11.91 25.00 -5.78
CA ILE A 157 -13.15 25.80 -5.77
C ILE A 157 -12.90 27.22 -5.27
N THR A 158 -12.05 27.40 -4.25
CA THR A 158 -11.68 28.73 -3.78
C THR A 158 -10.88 29.49 -4.84
N SER A 159 -9.95 28.81 -5.53
CA SER A 159 -9.14 29.44 -6.58
C SER A 159 -9.97 29.89 -7.79
N THR A 160 -11.01 29.15 -8.18
CA THR A 160 -11.92 29.56 -9.26
C THR A 160 -12.81 30.73 -8.84
N LEU A 161 -13.31 30.74 -7.60
CA LEU A 161 -14.09 31.86 -7.07
C LEU A 161 -13.26 33.12 -6.89
N GLU A 162 -12.01 32.99 -6.45
CA GLU A 162 -11.05 34.09 -6.36
C GLU A 162 -10.68 34.62 -7.76
N GLY A 163 -10.52 33.73 -8.74
CA GLY A 163 -10.29 34.10 -10.14
C GLY A 163 -11.46 34.91 -10.75
N ALA A 164 -12.70 34.48 -10.52
CA ALA A 164 -13.89 35.21 -10.93
C ALA A 164 -14.00 36.58 -10.22
N SER A 165 -13.68 36.63 -8.92
CA SER A 165 -13.71 37.86 -8.14
C SER A 165 -12.65 38.86 -8.61
N LYS A 166 -11.42 38.40 -8.91
CA LYS A 166 -10.35 39.22 -9.48
C LYS A 166 -10.70 39.71 -10.89
N ALA A 167 -11.35 38.90 -11.71
CA ALA A 167 -11.78 39.30 -13.05
C ALA A 167 -12.86 40.39 -13.01
N LEU A 168 -13.83 40.26 -12.10
CA LEU A 168 -14.84 41.29 -11.86
C LEU A 168 -14.21 42.58 -11.34
N TYR A 169 -13.30 42.47 -10.36
CA TYR A 169 -12.56 43.60 -9.81
C TYR A 169 -11.75 44.34 -10.88
N LEU A 170 -10.97 43.62 -11.70
CA LEU A 170 -10.19 44.20 -12.79
C LEU A 170 -11.08 44.82 -13.87
N THR A 171 -12.25 44.26 -14.14
CA THR A 171 -13.21 44.84 -15.10
C THR A 171 -13.83 46.13 -14.55
N MET A 172 -14.17 46.17 -13.26
CA MET A 172 -14.69 47.37 -12.60
C MET A 172 -13.62 48.46 -12.50
N GLU A 173 -12.38 48.09 -12.16
CA GLU A 173 -11.27 49.04 -12.09
C GLU A 173 -10.86 49.56 -13.46
N SER A 174 -10.87 48.71 -14.50
CA SER A 174 -10.67 49.14 -15.89
C SER A 174 -11.79 50.09 -16.37
N ARG A 175 -13.06 49.86 -16.02
CA ARG A 175 -14.13 50.82 -16.31
C ARG A 175 -13.99 52.12 -15.53
N ARG A 176 -13.53 52.03 -14.29
CA ARG A 176 -13.29 53.20 -13.44
C ARG A 176 -12.16 54.07 -14.01
N SER A 177 -11.04 53.48 -14.42
CA SER A 177 -9.93 54.24 -15.01
C SER A 177 -10.34 54.92 -16.31
N VAL A 178 -11.14 54.26 -17.16
CA VAL A 178 -11.68 54.86 -18.40
C VAL A 178 -12.61 56.04 -18.09
N LEU A 179 -13.46 55.95 -17.06
CA LEU A 179 -14.32 57.06 -16.66
C LEU A 179 -13.54 58.21 -16.02
N GLU A 180 -12.47 57.92 -15.29
CA GLU A 180 -11.56 58.94 -14.75
C GLU A 180 -10.78 59.65 -15.88
N GLU A 181 -10.38 58.93 -16.93
CA GLU A 181 -9.79 59.50 -18.16
C GLU A 181 -10.81 60.33 -18.98
N GLU A 182 -12.03 59.84 -19.16
CA GLU A 182 -13.12 60.56 -19.86
C GLU A 182 -13.59 61.81 -19.08
N ALA A 183 -13.64 61.74 -17.75
CA ALA A 183 -13.96 62.88 -16.89
C ALA A 183 -12.81 63.90 -16.82
N GLY A 184 -11.56 63.46 -16.99
CA GLY A 184 -10.39 64.32 -17.21
C GLY A 184 -10.47 65.06 -18.55
N GLY A 185 -10.83 64.36 -19.64
CA GLY A 185 -10.98 64.96 -20.97
C GLY A 185 -12.12 65.97 -21.09
N LYS A 186 -13.24 65.76 -20.37
CA LYS A 186 -14.35 66.73 -20.33
C LYS A 186 -14.06 68.02 -19.55
N LYS A 187 -12.99 68.07 -18.76
CA LYS A 187 -12.57 69.33 -18.11
C LYS A 187 -11.74 70.23 -19.04
N GLU A 188 -11.21 69.71 -20.14
CA GLU A 188 -10.39 70.51 -21.07
C GLU A 188 -11.18 71.09 -22.26
N GLU A 189 -12.37 70.57 -22.59
CA GLU A 189 -13.18 71.09 -23.72
C GLU A 189 -14.18 72.22 -23.34
N GLY A 190 -14.16 72.69 -22.10
CA GLY A 190 -15.13 73.67 -21.57
C GLY A 190 -14.64 75.12 -21.39
N GLU A 191 -13.36 75.42 -21.62
CA GLU A 191 -12.81 76.75 -21.30
C GLU A 191 -11.95 77.30 -22.46
N SER A 192 -12.61 77.75 -23.53
CA SER A 192 -12.13 78.85 -24.41
C SER A 192 -13.11 79.12 -25.57
N LYS A 193 -14.22 79.80 -25.25
CA LYS A 193 -14.92 80.71 -26.17
C LYS A 193 -15.40 81.95 -25.41
N GLU A 194 -14.51 82.93 -25.28
CA GLU A 194 -14.70 84.37 -25.56
C GLU A 194 -13.35 85.09 -25.47
#